data_AF-C7DA10-F1
#
_entry.id   AF-C7DA10-F1
#
_cell.length_a   1.000
_cell.length_b   1.000
_cell.length_c   1.000
_cell.angle_alpha   90.00
_cell.angle_beta   90.00
_cell.angle_gamma   90.00
#
_symmetry.space_group_name_H-M   'P 1'
#
loop_
_entity.id
_entity.type
_entity.pdbx_description
1 polymer ?
#
loop_
_entity_poly.entity_id
_entity_poly.type
_entity_poly.pdbx_seq_one_letter_code
_entity_poly.pdbx_strand_id
1 'polypeptide(L)'
;MTRNLDEQFEAAELDALFAEAAAEVPVPSDALTARILADAQSQLPQAAPQSNIAEPFWASLFQGLGGWPAISGLAAATVAGVYIGVAPTAALEAITTNVLGSSIVVDVAPDFDYFALEG
;
A
#
# COMPACT_ATOMS: atom_id res chain seq x y z
N MET A 1 -19.89 13.26 4.51
CA MET A 1 -19.32 13.20 5.87
C MET A 1 -19.53 11.84 6.57
N THR A 2 -20.29 10.89 6.01
CA THR A 2 -20.68 9.62 6.66
C THR A 2 -19.63 8.49 6.57
N ARG A 3 -18.84 8.42 5.50
CA ARG A 3 -17.90 7.30 5.23
C ARG A 3 -16.82 7.05 6.30
N ASN A 4 -16.36 8.11 6.99
CA ASN A 4 -15.30 7.98 8.00
C ASN A 4 -15.78 7.31 9.30
N LEU A 5 -17.09 7.34 9.57
CA LEU A 5 -17.68 6.71 10.76
C LEU A 5 -17.84 5.20 10.54
N ASP A 6 -18.20 4.79 9.31
CA ASP A 6 -18.37 3.39 8.94
C ASP A 6 -17.03 2.63 8.99
N GLU A 7 -15.93 3.23 8.49
CA GLU A 7 -14.59 2.62 8.54
C GLU A 7 -14.04 2.50 9.98
N GLN A 8 -14.30 3.49 10.84
CA GLN A 8 -13.92 3.42 12.26
C GLN A 8 -14.74 2.37 13.02
N PHE A 9 -16.02 2.22 12.67
CA PHE A 9 -16.88 1.18 13.24
C PHE A 9 -16.41 -0.21 12.83
N GLU A 10 -16.06 -0.42 11.56
CA GLU A 10 -15.54 -1.69 11.05
C GLU A 10 -14.19 -2.06 11.69
N ALA A 11 -13.28 -1.10 11.86
CA ALA A 11 -12.02 -1.31 12.55
C ALA A 11 -12.23 -1.69 14.03
N ALA A 12 -13.16 -1.02 14.72
CA ALA A 12 -13.49 -1.31 16.11
C ALA A 12 -14.18 -2.68 16.27
N GLU A 13 -15.02 -3.08 15.32
CA GLU A 13 -15.66 -4.39 15.27
C GLU A 13 -14.62 -5.49 15.03
N LEU A 14 -13.66 -5.26 14.13
CA LEU A 14 -12.56 -6.18 13.87
C LEU A 14 -11.65 -6.35 15.09
N ASP A 15 -11.30 -5.25 15.77
CA ASP A 15 -10.52 -5.29 17.01
C ASP A 15 -11.24 -6.06 18.12
N ALA A 16 -12.58 -5.93 18.21
CA ALA A 16 -13.38 -6.69 19.17
C ALA A 16 -13.36 -8.20 18.86
N LEU A 17 -13.46 -8.59 17.59
CA LEU A 17 -13.35 -9.99 17.16
C LEU A 17 -11.96 -10.57 17.47
N PHE A 18 -10.89 -9.79 17.28
CA PHE A 18 -9.54 -10.23 17.63
C PHE A 18 -9.33 -10.33 19.14
N ALA A 19 -9.90 -9.42 19.93
CA ALA A 19 -9.84 -9.47 21.39
C ALA A 19 -10.54 -10.73 21.94
N GLU A 20 -11.69 -11.09 21.39
CA GLU A 20 -12.42 -12.31 21.73
C GLU A 20 -11.60 -13.57 21.37
N ALA A 21 -11.08 -13.63 20.13
CA ALA A 21 -10.26 -14.74 19.69
C ALA A 21 -8.96 -14.89 20.51
N ALA A 22 -8.38 -13.77 20.98
CA ALA A 22 -7.21 -13.76 21.84
C ALA A 22 -7.51 -14.30 23.26
N ALA A 23 -8.74 -14.12 23.75
CA ALA A 23 -9.15 -14.61 25.06
C ALA A 23 -9.30 -16.14 25.09
N GLU A 24 -9.64 -16.76 23.96
CA GLU A 24 -9.80 -18.22 23.84
C GLU A 24 -8.53 -18.98 23.47
N VAL A 25 -7.37 -18.32 23.40
CA VAL A 25 -6.12 -18.97 22.96
C VAL A 25 -5.75 -20.11 23.93
N PRO A 26 -5.80 -21.39 23.49
CA PRO A 26 -5.42 -22.51 24.33
C PRO A 26 -3.91 -22.47 24.58
N VAL A 27 -3.51 -22.74 25.82
CA VAL A 27 -2.08 -22.88 26.14
C VAL A 27 -1.52 -24.09 25.37
N PRO A 28 -0.52 -23.92 24.50
CA PRO A 28 0.07 -25.02 23.74
C PRO A 28 0.73 -26.01 24.70
N SER A 29 0.67 -27.30 24.36
CA SER A 29 1.30 -28.34 25.19
C SER A 29 2.83 -28.19 25.20
N ASP A 30 3.47 -28.50 26.32
CA ASP A 30 4.93 -28.44 26.46
C ASP A 30 5.65 -29.27 25.38
N ALA A 31 5.07 -30.40 24.99
CA ALA A 31 5.60 -31.25 23.93
C ALA A 31 5.58 -30.56 22.55
N LEU A 32 4.53 -29.80 22.24
CA LEU A 32 4.45 -29.01 21.01
C LEU A 32 5.47 -27.87 21.04
N THR A 33 5.55 -27.13 22.16
CA THR A 33 6.51 -26.05 22.35
C THR A 33 7.94 -26.53 22.21
N ALA A 34 8.28 -27.68 22.80
CA ALA A 34 9.61 -28.29 22.68
C ALA A 34 9.95 -28.68 21.23
N ARG A 35 8.97 -29.18 20.46
CA ARG A 35 9.16 -29.49 19.03
C ARG A 35 9.36 -28.24 18.19
N ILE A 36 8.58 -27.19 18.42
CA ILE A 36 8.73 -25.89 17.75
C ILE A 36 10.11 -25.31 18.01
N LEU A 37 10.57 -25.34 19.26
CA LEU A 37 11.91 -24.86 19.64
C LEU A 37 13.02 -25.67 18.96
N ALA A 38 12.88 -27.00 18.91
CA ALA A 38 13.84 -27.86 18.22
C ALA A 38 13.87 -27.61 16.70
N ASP A 39 12.70 -27.43 16.07
CA ASP A 39 12.60 -27.11 14.65
C ASP A 39 13.20 -25.73 14.34
N ALA A 40 12.83 -24.71 15.12
CA ALA A 40 13.38 -23.37 15.00
C ALA A 40 14.90 -23.37 15.17
N GLN A 41 15.44 -24.14 16.11
CA GLN A 41 16.88 -24.29 16.30
C GLN A 41 17.58 -24.92 15.10
N SER A 42 16.90 -25.80 14.36
CA SER A 42 17.41 -26.41 13.13
C SER A 42 17.36 -25.46 11.93
N GLN A 43 16.43 -24.49 11.95
CA GLN A 43 16.26 -23.49 10.90
C GLN A 43 17.05 -22.20 11.17
N LEU A 44 17.58 -22.01 12.38
CA LEU A 44 18.51 -20.94 12.64
C LEU A 44 19.67 -21.07 11.66
N PRO A 45 19.99 -20.02 10.89
CA PRO A 45 21.13 -20.06 9.99
C PRO A 45 22.35 -20.36 10.85
N GLN A 46 22.89 -21.57 10.70
CA GLN A 46 24.16 -21.91 11.29
C GLN A 46 25.13 -20.85 10.75
N ALA A 47 25.79 -20.13 11.66
CA ALA A 47 26.75 -19.11 11.30
C ALA A 47 27.80 -19.75 10.39
N ALA A 48 27.55 -19.68 9.08
CA ALA A 48 28.49 -20.11 8.09
C ALA A 48 29.71 -19.20 8.30
N PRO A 49 30.94 -19.73 8.23
CA PRO A 49 32.10 -18.85 8.18
C PRO A 49 31.79 -17.84 7.07
N GLN A 50 31.73 -16.55 7.41
CA GLN A 50 31.47 -15.49 6.45
C GLN A 50 32.53 -15.62 5.36
N SER A 51 32.18 -16.26 4.25
CA SER A 51 33.03 -16.23 3.08
C SER A 51 33.06 -14.78 2.69
N ASN A 52 34.24 -14.17 2.73
CA ASN A 52 34.47 -12.75 2.44
C ASN A 52 34.33 -12.47 0.93
N ILE A 53 33.33 -13.08 0.29
CA ILE A 53 32.90 -12.78 -1.06
C ILE A 53 32.27 -11.40 -0.94
N ALA A 54 32.90 -10.40 -1.55
CA ALA A 54 32.36 -9.05 -1.58
C ALA A 54 30.92 -9.11 -2.11
N GLU A 55 29.94 -8.95 -1.23
CA GLU A 55 28.55 -8.91 -1.64
C GLU A 55 28.37 -7.71 -2.58
N PRO A 56 27.60 -7.86 -3.67
CA PRO A 56 27.30 -6.72 -4.53
C PRO A 56 26.58 -5.65 -3.70
N PHE A 57 26.98 -4.39 -3.87
CA PHE A 57 26.43 -3.24 -3.13
C PHE A 57 24.88 -3.24 -3.06
N TRP A 58 24.23 -3.64 -4.15
CA TRP A 58 22.78 -3.77 -4.23
C TRP A 58 22.21 -4.85 -3.29
N ALA A 59 22.88 -6.00 -3.12
CA ALA A 59 22.44 -7.04 -2.18
C ALA A 59 22.53 -6.57 -0.73
N SER A 60 23.57 -5.80 -0.39
CA SER A 60 23.73 -5.20 0.93
C SER A 60 22.65 -4.14 1.22
N LEU A 61 22.24 -3.36 0.20
CA LEU A 61 21.08 -2.47 0.30
C LEU A 61 19.78 -3.26 0.54
N PHE A 62 19.54 -4.37 -0.17
CA PHE A 62 18.33 -5.19 0.05
C PHE A 62 18.33 -5.88 1.42
N GLN A 63 19.48 -6.34 1.92
CA GLN A 63 19.60 -6.87 3.30
C GLN A 63 19.37 -5.77 4.35
N GLY A 64 19.93 -4.57 4.15
CA GLY A 64 19.75 -3.43 5.05
C GLY A 64 18.32 -2.89 5.11
N LEU A 65 17.54 -3.06 4.03
CA LEU A 65 16.13 -2.66 3.95
C LEU A 65 15.17 -3.71 4.54
N GLY A 66 15.67 -4.87 4.97
CA GLY A 66 14.86 -5.91 5.61
C GLY A 66 14.50 -7.11 4.71
N GLY A 67 15.09 -7.23 3.53
CA GLY A 67 14.93 -8.40 2.65
C GLY A 67 13.63 -8.39 1.83
N TRP A 68 13.00 -9.56 1.68
CA TRP A 68 11.78 -9.75 0.88
C TRP A 68 10.60 -8.80 1.23
N PRO A 69 10.38 -8.39 2.50
CA PRO A 69 9.42 -7.34 2.86
C PRO A 69 9.65 -6.00 2.18
N ALA A 70 10.90 -5.59 1.95
CA ALA A 70 11.20 -4.35 1.25
C ALA A 70 10.79 -4.42 -0.23
N ILE A 71 10.99 -5.58 -0.85
CA ILE A 71 10.60 -5.84 -2.25
C ILE A 71 9.08 -5.86 -2.38
N SER A 72 8.37 -6.50 -1.45
CA SER A 72 6.89 -6.51 -1.46
C SER A 72 6.32 -5.11 -1.26
N GLY A 73 6.91 -4.31 -0.37
CA GLY A 73 6.55 -2.90 -0.19
C GLY A 73 6.78 -2.07 -1.46
N LEU A 74 7.91 -2.23 -2.13
CA LEU A 74 8.22 -1.56 -3.39
C LEU A 74 7.24 -1.97 -4.51
N ALA A 75 6.92 -3.26 -4.61
CA ALA A 75 5.94 -3.76 -5.57
C ALA A 75 4.53 -3.23 -5.27
N ALA A 76 4.13 -3.17 -4.00
CA ALA A 76 2.86 -2.56 -3.62
C ALA A 76 2.82 -1.06 -3.96
N ALA A 77 3.93 -0.33 -3.71
CA ALA A 77 4.04 1.09 -4.01
C ALA A 77 3.98 1.38 -5.52
N THR A 78 4.58 0.54 -6.37
CA THR A 78 4.48 0.69 -7.83
C THR A 78 3.07 0.40 -8.33
N VAL A 79 2.41 -0.65 -7.84
CA VAL A 79 1.01 -0.94 -8.15
C VAL A 79 0.10 0.20 -7.70
N ALA A 80 0.29 0.74 -6.50
CA ALA A 80 -0.45 1.90 -6.01
C ALA A 80 -0.20 3.14 -6.87
N GLY A 81 1.05 3.40 -7.26
CA GLY A 81 1.40 4.51 -8.16
C GLY A 81 0.75 4.37 -9.53
N VAL A 82 0.71 3.17 -10.11
CA VAL A 82 0.01 2.89 -11.37
C VAL A 82 -1.50 3.10 -11.21
N TYR A 83 -2.09 2.62 -10.12
CA TYR A 83 -3.51 2.82 -9.83
C TYR A 83 -3.88 4.31 -9.76
N ILE A 84 -3.05 5.11 -9.08
CA ILE A 84 -3.24 6.56 -8.98
C ILE A 84 -3.01 7.24 -10.34
N GLY A 85 -1.98 6.85 -11.09
CA GLY A 85 -1.63 7.48 -12.37
C GLY A 85 -2.58 7.13 -13.53
N VAL A 86 -3.20 5.96 -13.50
CA VAL A 86 -4.19 5.51 -14.50
C VAL A 86 -5.59 6.06 -14.20
N ALA A 87 -5.80 6.76 -13.07
CA ALA A 87 -7.08 7.36 -12.72
C ALA A 87 -7.64 8.19 -13.90
N PRO A 88 -8.70 7.71 -14.56
CA PRO A 88 -9.33 8.44 -15.65
C PRO A 88 -9.93 9.72 -15.10
N THR A 89 -10.01 10.76 -15.94
CA THR A 89 -10.51 12.10 -15.61
C THR A 89 -11.84 12.11 -14.85
N ALA A 90 -12.66 11.06 -14.90
CA ALA A 90 -13.88 10.91 -14.12
C ALA A 90 -13.70 11.12 -12.59
N ALA A 91 -12.60 10.66 -11.99
CA ALA A 91 -12.34 10.87 -10.56
C ALA A 91 -11.98 12.34 -10.27
N LEU A 92 -11.22 12.96 -11.17
CA LEU A 92 -10.90 14.39 -11.09
C LEU A 92 -12.14 15.24 -11.34
N GLU A 93 -12.97 14.93 -12.34
CA GLU A 93 -14.23 15.61 -12.66
C GLU A 93 -15.20 15.57 -11.50
N ALA A 94 -15.31 14.45 -10.78
CA ALA A 94 -16.15 14.34 -9.59
C ALA A 94 -15.65 15.23 -8.43
N ILE A 95 -14.34 15.30 -8.19
CA ILE A 95 -13.74 16.19 -7.18
C ILE A 95 -13.89 17.65 -7.60
N THR A 96 -13.61 17.97 -8.86
CA THR A 96 -13.68 19.32 -9.43
C THR A 96 -15.11 19.84 -9.42
N THR A 97 -16.09 19.03 -9.79
CA THR A 97 -17.53 19.39 -9.74
C THR A 97 -17.99 19.65 -8.32
N ASN A 98 -17.52 18.87 -7.33
CA ASN A 98 -17.90 19.05 -5.92
C ASN A 98 -17.18 20.22 -5.24
N VAL A 99 -15.95 20.57 -5.65
CA VAL A 99 -15.12 21.61 -5.01
C VAL A 99 -15.24 22.96 -5.72
N LEU A 100 -15.27 22.98 -7.05
CA LEU A 100 -15.24 24.19 -7.87
C LEU A 100 -16.60 24.52 -8.51
N GLY A 101 -17.58 23.62 -8.44
CA GLY A 101 -18.88 23.77 -9.11
C GLY A 101 -18.82 23.44 -10.61
N SER A 102 -19.97 23.42 -11.28
CA SER A 102 -20.08 23.04 -12.69
C SER A 102 -19.21 23.93 -13.58
N SER A 103 -18.28 23.33 -14.33
CA SER A 103 -17.49 24.04 -15.34
C SER A 103 -18.38 24.44 -16.51
N ILE A 104 -18.77 25.72 -16.54
CA ILE A 104 -19.29 26.34 -17.76
C ILE A 104 -18.11 26.63 -18.67
N VAL A 105 -18.03 25.89 -19.78
CA VAL A 105 -17.09 26.19 -20.86
C VAL A 105 -17.55 27.51 -21.48
N VAL A 106 -16.83 28.59 -21.17
CA VAL A 106 -17.00 29.89 -21.83
C VAL A 106 -16.03 29.94 -22.99
N ASP A 107 -16.58 30.03 -24.19
CA ASP A 107 -15.78 30.31 -25.38
C ASP A 107 -15.25 31.75 -25.29
N VAL A 108 -13.93 31.90 -25.23
CA VAL A 108 -13.25 33.19 -25.03
C VAL A 108 -13.09 33.95 -26.36
N ALA A 109 -13.49 33.36 -27.49
CA ALA A 109 -13.04 33.79 -28.80
C ALA A 109 -14.07 33.70 -29.95
N PRO A 110 -15.36 34.10 -29.80
CA PRO A 110 -16.30 34.05 -30.92
C PRO A 110 -16.03 35.09 -32.02
N ASP A 111 -15.36 36.21 -31.73
CA ASP A 111 -15.24 37.35 -32.65
C ASP A 111 -14.04 37.27 -33.62
N PHE A 112 -13.10 36.33 -33.44
CA PHE A 112 -11.93 36.22 -34.32
C PHE A 112 -12.28 35.67 -35.71
N ASP A 113 -13.39 34.93 -35.82
CA ASP A 113 -13.90 34.43 -37.10
C ASP A 113 -14.50 35.56 -37.96
N TYR A 114 -14.97 36.65 -37.34
CA TYR A 114 -15.49 37.82 -38.06
C TYR A 114 -14.35 38.59 -38.78
N PHE A 115 -13.18 38.72 -38.14
CA PHE A 115 -12.02 39.41 -38.72
C PHE A 115 -11.31 38.60 -39.82
N ALA A 116 -11.51 37.28 -39.87
CA ALA A 116 -10.93 36.41 -40.89
C ALA A 116 -11.72 36.39 -42.21
N LEU A 117 -12.96 36.90 -42.21
CA LEU A 117 -13.86 36.91 -43.38
C LEU A 117 -13.91 38.26 -44.13
N GLU A 118 -13.28 39.32 -43.61
CA GLU A 118 -13.20 40.65 -44.27
C GLU A 118 -11.87 40.88 -45.03
N GLY A 119 -11.17 39.81 -45.44
CA GLY A 119 -9.95 39.86 -46.26
C GLY A 119 -10.14 39.37 -47.69
#